data_AF-A0A1D1YPW4-F1
#
_entry.id   AF-A0A1D1YPW4-F1
#
_cell.length_a   1.000
_cell.length_b   1.000
_cell.length_c   1.000
_cell.angle_alpha   90.00
_cell.angle_beta   90.00
_cell.angle_gamma   90.00
#
_symmetry.space_group_name_H-M   'P 1'
#
loop_
_entity.id
_entity.type
_entity.pdbx_description
1 polymer ?
#
loop_
_entity_poly.entity_id
_entity_poly.type
_entity_poly.pdbx_seq_one_letter_code
_entity_poly.pdbx_strand_id
1 'polypeptide(L)'
;MVAMEVDMGLFPPVEKCSSVGRESHTVVADLDGTLLRGRSSFPYFALLAFEVGGALRLLLLLLLSPLAGVLYYFVSESAGVKVLIFAALAGARVADVESAARAVLPKFYAADLHPESWRVFQACGRRCVLTANPRVMVEAFLRDYIGADMVLGTELGTYGGRATGFVLPPGVLVGENKAKALRTAFGETSPEVGLGDRKTDYPFMSLCQEGYMVSSGGEVAPVSRDKLPKQVVFHDGRLVQKPSPVTALLIVLWLPVGFLLACLRIAAGALLPMPLVYYAFRALGVRVTVRGTPPPPPAKSLGHTGVLFVCSHRSLLDPIFLSAALGRPIAAVTYSVSRLSEFLSPIKTVPLTRDRARDAAMIKELLKEGDLAICPEGTTCREP
;
A
#
# COMPACT_ATOMS: atom_id res chain seq x y z
N MET A 1 24.28 -17.57 -2.97
CA MET A 1 24.21 -17.74 -4.44
C MET A 1 23.98 -19.21 -4.71
N VAL A 2 22.72 -19.61 -4.86
CA VAL A 2 22.38 -20.88 -5.52
C VAL A 2 21.49 -20.42 -6.67
N ALA A 3 22.04 -20.46 -7.88
CA ALA A 3 21.25 -20.28 -9.09
C ALA A 3 20.24 -21.42 -9.10
N MET A 4 18.97 -21.11 -8.86
CA MET A 4 17.89 -22.06 -9.09
C MET A 4 17.84 -22.27 -10.60
N GLU A 5 18.30 -23.45 -11.02
CA GLU A 5 18.17 -23.94 -12.38
C GLU A 5 16.74 -23.72 -12.89
N VAL A 6 16.66 -23.12 -14.06
CA VAL A 6 15.41 -23.03 -14.82
C VAL A 6 15.02 -24.46 -15.17
N ASP A 7 13.96 -24.99 -14.53
CA ASP A 7 13.35 -26.23 -14.98
C ASP A 7 12.65 -25.98 -16.32
N MET A 8 13.40 -26.09 -17.42
CA MET A 8 12.92 -25.91 -18.80
C MET A 8 12.05 -27.08 -19.30
N GLY A 9 11.44 -27.86 -18.40
CA GLY A 9 10.91 -29.18 -18.74
C GLY A 9 9.53 -29.25 -19.40
N LEU A 10 8.67 -28.21 -19.32
CA LEU A 10 7.28 -28.34 -19.80
C LEU A 10 6.72 -27.09 -20.49
N PHE A 11 7.12 -25.90 -20.05
CA PHE A 11 6.57 -24.64 -20.56
C PHE A 11 7.71 -23.69 -20.98
N PRO A 12 7.62 -23.05 -22.16
CA PRO A 12 8.60 -22.06 -22.58
C PRO A 12 8.59 -20.82 -21.67
N PRO A 13 9.69 -20.05 -21.63
CA PRO A 13 9.75 -18.80 -20.89
C PRO A 13 8.83 -17.73 -21.49
N VAL A 14 8.29 -16.82 -20.66
CA VAL A 14 7.30 -15.78 -21.05
C VAL A 14 7.77 -14.84 -22.16
N GLU A 15 9.08 -14.66 -22.30
CA GLU A 15 9.71 -13.87 -23.35
C GLU A 15 9.42 -14.44 -24.74
N LYS A 16 9.13 -15.74 -24.85
CA LYS A 16 8.73 -16.39 -26.11
C LYS A 16 7.24 -16.21 -26.43
N CYS A 17 6.45 -15.63 -25.52
CA CYS A 17 5.04 -15.37 -25.76
C CYS A 17 4.86 -14.08 -26.59
N SER A 18 4.32 -14.23 -27.80
CA SER A 18 3.92 -13.09 -28.63
C SER A 18 2.74 -12.35 -28.00
N SER A 19 2.85 -11.03 -27.93
CA SER A 19 1.78 -10.11 -27.49
C SER A 19 1.01 -9.47 -28.66
N VAL A 20 1.25 -9.91 -29.90
CA VAL A 20 0.58 -9.36 -31.09
C VAL A 20 -0.65 -10.21 -31.44
N GLY A 21 -1.78 -9.58 -31.76
CA GLY A 21 -3.00 -10.27 -32.20
C GLY A 21 -3.69 -11.09 -31.11
N ARG A 22 -3.58 -10.67 -29.85
CA ARG A 22 -4.15 -11.35 -28.69
C ARG A 22 -5.48 -10.74 -28.23
N GLU A 23 -6.07 -9.80 -28.97
CA GLU A 23 -7.24 -9.03 -28.51
C GLU A 23 -8.50 -9.89 -28.31
N SER A 24 -8.61 -11.04 -28.97
CA SER A 24 -9.71 -12.00 -28.77
C SER A 24 -9.38 -13.11 -27.77
N HIS A 25 -8.15 -13.17 -27.26
CA HIS A 25 -7.68 -14.24 -26.40
C HIS A 25 -7.94 -13.97 -24.92
N THR A 26 -8.08 -15.07 -24.18
CA THR A 26 -8.16 -15.12 -22.74
C THR A 26 -6.80 -15.50 -22.16
N VAL A 27 -6.32 -14.71 -21.22
CA VAL A 27 -5.13 -15.02 -20.40
C VAL A 27 -5.54 -15.37 -18.98
N VAL A 28 -4.90 -16.38 -18.41
CA VAL A 28 -4.94 -16.75 -17.00
C VAL A 28 -3.55 -16.60 -16.44
N ALA A 29 -3.38 -15.77 -15.42
CA ALA A 29 -2.08 -15.56 -14.80
C ALA A 29 -2.13 -15.79 -13.28
N ASP A 30 -1.11 -16.43 -12.75
CA ASP A 30 -0.83 -16.33 -11.32
C ASP A 30 -0.40 -14.90 -10.93
N LEU A 31 -0.44 -14.58 -9.63
CA LEU A 31 -0.06 -13.28 -9.12
C LEU A 31 1.39 -13.20 -8.63
N ASP A 32 1.77 -13.96 -7.60
CA ASP A 32 3.03 -13.79 -6.89
C ASP A 32 4.18 -14.47 -7.66
N GLY A 33 5.13 -13.71 -8.19
CA GLY A 33 6.20 -14.25 -9.02
C GLY A 33 5.86 -14.32 -10.51
N THR A 34 4.58 -14.13 -10.86
CA THR A 34 4.09 -14.12 -12.23
C THR A 34 3.74 -12.70 -12.68
N LEU A 35 2.60 -12.13 -12.25
CA LEU A 35 2.25 -10.72 -12.53
C LEU A 35 3.05 -9.75 -11.64
N LEU A 36 3.38 -10.17 -10.43
CA LEU A 36 4.29 -9.45 -9.53
C LEU A 36 5.67 -10.10 -9.59
N ARG A 37 6.73 -9.30 -9.46
CA ARG A 37 8.11 -9.81 -9.41
C ARG A 37 8.39 -10.57 -8.13
N GLY A 38 7.83 -10.12 -7.00
CA GLY A 38 8.01 -10.77 -5.72
C GLY A 38 7.27 -12.11 -5.64
N ARG A 39 8.01 -13.20 -5.44
CA ARG A 39 7.44 -14.56 -5.24
C ARG A 39 6.96 -14.85 -3.83
N SER A 40 6.96 -13.86 -2.95
CA SER A 40 6.56 -14.00 -1.55
C SER A 40 5.44 -13.01 -1.26
N SER A 41 4.33 -13.55 -0.78
CA SER A 41 3.17 -12.75 -0.39
C SER A 41 3.35 -12.10 1.00
N PHE A 42 4.38 -12.50 1.77
CA PHE A 42 4.64 -12.00 3.14
C PHE A 42 4.59 -10.46 3.23
N PRO A 43 5.24 -9.68 2.35
CA PRO A 43 5.24 -8.23 2.50
C PRO A 43 3.84 -7.61 2.37
N TYR A 44 2.96 -8.20 1.57
CA TYR A 44 1.58 -7.73 1.40
C TYR A 44 0.72 -8.10 2.62
N PHE A 45 0.90 -9.30 3.18
CA PHE A 45 0.31 -9.66 4.46
C PHE A 45 0.83 -8.77 5.61
N ALA A 46 2.11 -8.40 5.60
CA ALA A 46 2.71 -7.53 6.61
C ALA A 46 2.17 -6.10 6.53
N LEU A 47 1.98 -5.56 5.32
CA LEU A 47 1.30 -4.28 5.11
C LEU A 47 -0.11 -4.33 5.69
N LEU A 48 -0.89 -5.35 5.33
CA LEU A 48 -2.26 -5.48 5.78
C LEU A 48 -2.39 -5.70 7.30
N ALA A 49 -1.51 -6.55 7.87
CA ALA A 49 -1.43 -6.78 9.30
C ALA A 49 -1.17 -5.48 10.06
N PHE A 50 -0.24 -4.66 9.56
CA PHE A 50 0.09 -3.37 10.17
C PHE A 50 -1.05 -2.36 10.05
N GLU A 51 -1.71 -2.27 8.88
CA GLU A 51 -2.81 -1.31 8.69
C GLU A 51 -4.04 -1.67 9.53
N VAL A 52 -4.40 -2.95 9.62
CA VAL A 52 -5.64 -3.38 10.28
C VAL A 52 -5.45 -3.72 11.76
N GLY A 53 -4.24 -4.09 12.18
CA GLY A 53 -3.96 -4.52 13.56
C GLY A 53 -2.75 -3.84 14.20
N GLY A 54 -2.10 -2.90 13.51
CA GLY A 54 -0.95 -2.16 14.03
C GLY A 54 0.31 -3.02 14.20
N ALA A 55 1.25 -2.48 14.98
CA ALA A 55 2.55 -3.09 15.22
C ALA A 55 2.45 -4.47 15.91
N LEU A 56 1.46 -4.68 16.78
CA LEU A 56 1.27 -5.95 17.49
C LEU A 56 0.88 -7.08 16.54
N ARG A 57 -0.01 -6.81 15.57
CA ARG A 57 -0.38 -7.81 14.57
C ARG A 57 0.74 -8.06 13.58
N LEU A 58 1.49 -7.02 13.21
CA LEU A 58 2.72 -7.20 12.43
C LEU A 58 3.74 -8.09 13.17
N LEU A 59 3.91 -7.89 14.48
CA LEU A 59 4.75 -8.74 15.32
C LEU A 59 4.26 -10.18 15.36
N LEU A 60 2.95 -10.41 15.51
CA LEU A 60 2.37 -11.76 15.46
C LEU A 60 2.68 -12.45 14.12
N LEU A 61 2.48 -11.75 13.00
CA LEU A 61 2.81 -12.26 11.67
C LEU A 61 4.31 -12.58 11.54
N LEU A 62 5.19 -11.72 12.05
CA LEU A 62 6.63 -11.94 12.06
C LEU A 62 7.03 -13.19 12.85
N LEU A 63 6.49 -13.36 14.06
CA LEU A 63 6.77 -14.50 14.91
C LEU A 63 6.28 -15.82 14.31
N LEU A 64 5.14 -15.77 13.59
CA LEU A 64 4.59 -16.94 12.90
C LEU A 64 5.18 -17.17 11.50
N SER A 65 5.95 -16.23 10.95
CA SER A 65 6.52 -16.35 9.61
C SER A 65 7.54 -17.50 9.44
N PRO A 66 8.41 -17.84 10.41
CA PRO A 66 9.28 -19.00 10.30
C PRO A 66 8.47 -20.30 10.31
N LEU A 67 7.43 -20.39 11.14
CA LEU A 67 6.51 -21.54 11.16
C LEU A 67 5.77 -21.66 9.82
N ALA A 68 5.29 -20.55 9.27
CA ALA A 68 4.66 -20.52 7.96
C ALA A 68 5.62 -21.01 6.87
N GLY A 69 6.89 -20.59 6.91
CA GLY A 69 7.93 -21.06 5.99
C GLY A 69 8.20 -22.56 6.13
N VAL A 70 8.34 -23.07 7.35
CA VAL A 70 8.52 -24.51 7.59
C VAL A 70 7.34 -25.30 7.04
N LEU A 71 6.10 -24.89 7.34
CA LEU A 71 4.91 -25.55 6.81
C LEU A 71 4.83 -25.46 5.29
N TYR A 72 5.18 -24.31 4.71
CA TYR A 72 5.18 -24.09 3.27
C TYR A 72 6.08 -25.09 2.55
N TYR A 73 7.33 -25.24 3.00
CA TYR A 73 8.34 -26.05 2.31
C TYR A 73 8.32 -27.53 2.68
N PHE A 74 8.00 -27.88 3.94
CA PHE A 74 8.05 -29.26 4.43
C PHE A 74 6.69 -29.97 4.50
N VAL A 75 5.58 -29.24 4.44
CA VAL A 75 4.23 -29.84 4.55
C VAL A 75 3.40 -29.56 3.30
N SER A 76 3.02 -28.30 3.07
CA SER A 76 2.36 -27.85 1.85
C SER A 76 2.34 -26.33 1.79
N GLU A 77 2.43 -25.76 0.58
CA GLU A 77 2.28 -24.33 0.34
C GLU A 77 0.97 -23.78 0.95
N SER A 78 -0.14 -24.51 0.79
CA SER A 78 -1.43 -24.18 1.41
C SER A 78 -1.36 -24.05 2.93
N ALA A 79 -0.60 -24.91 3.64
CA ALA A 79 -0.47 -24.82 5.09
C ALA A 79 0.28 -23.54 5.52
N GLY A 80 1.36 -23.19 4.82
CA GLY A 80 2.09 -21.94 5.07
C GLY A 80 1.21 -20.70 4.84
N VAL A 81 0.47 -20.66 3.73
CA VAL A 81 -0.45 -19.55 3.41
C VAL A 81 -1.56 -19.42 4.45
N LYS A 82 -2.12 -20.53 4.96
CA LYS A 82 -3.11 -20.50 6.05
C LYS A 82 -2.58 -19.83 7.31
N VAL A 83 -1.32 -20.06 7.67
CA VAL A 83 -0.70 -19.39 8.84
C VAL A 83 -0.56 -17.89 8.61
N LEU A 84 -0.13 -17.46 7.41
CA LEU A 84 -0.04 -16.04 7.07
C LEU A 84 -1.42 -15.35 7.11
N ILE A 85 -2.44 -16.00 6.53
CA ILE A 85 -3.83 -15.54 6.56
C ILE A 85 -4.30 -15.38 8.01
N PHE A 86 -4.13 -16.42 8.83
CA PHE A 86 -4.55 -16.38 10.23
C PHE A 86 -3.87 -15.24 10.99
N ALA A 87 -2.54 -15.15 10.90
CA ALA A 87 -1.78 -14.14 11.62
C ALA A 87 -2.12 -12.70 11.19
N ALA A 88 -2.38 -12.47 9.90
CA ALA A 88 -2.68 -11.15 9.36
C ALA A 88 -4.16 -10.74 9.50
N LEU A 89 -5.10 -11.68 9.57
CA LEU A 89 -6.53 -11.38 9.40
C LEU A 89 -7.43 -11.89 10.53
N ALA A 90 -6.97 -12.79 11.41
CA ALA A 90 -7.81 -13.30 12.50
C ALA A 90 -8.37 -12.16 13.36
N GLY A 91 -9.70 -12.10 13.45
CA GLY A 91 -10.43 -11.10 14.21
C GLY A 91 -10.41 -9.69 13.62
N ALA A 92 -9.80 -9.47 12.44
CA ALA A 92 -9.86 -8.19 11.74
C ALA A 92 -11.31 -7.86 11.30
N ARG A 93 -11.72 -6.59 11.32
CA ARG A 93 -13.00 -6.20 10.70
C ARG A 93 -12.83 -6.30 9.18
N VAL A 94 -13.82 -6.88 8.50
CA VAL A 94 -13.78 -7.04 7.05
C VAL A 94 -13.71 -5.67 6.35
N ALA A 95 -14.47 -4.69 6.84
CA ALA A 95 -14.42 -3.31 6.33
C ALA A 95 -13.02 -2.69 6.40
N ASP A 96 -12.28 -2.89 7.50
CA ASP A 96 -10.92 -2.37 7.65
C ASP A 96 -9.94 -3.06 6.67
N VAL A 97 -10.12 -4.38 6.47
CA VAL A 97 -9.33 -5.17 5.50
C VAL A 97 -9.58 -4.68 4.08
N GLU A 98 -10.83 -4.51 3.69
CA GLU A 98 -11.21 -4.00 2.38
C GLU A 98 -10.72 -2.57 2.14
N SER A 99 -10.83 -1.70 3.15
CA SER A 99 -10.32 -0.33 3.09
C SER A 99 -8.80 -0.32 2.89
N ALA A 100 -8.05 -1.11 3.65
CA ALA A 100 -6.61 -1.23 3.48
C ALA A 100 -6.23 -1.84 2.11
N ALA A 101 -7.00 -2.82 1.62
CA ALA A 101 -6.78 -3.43 0.30
C ALA A 101 -7.04 -2.45 -0.86
N ARG A 102 -7.99 -1.52 -0.71
CA ARG A 102 -8.28 -0.48 -1.71
C ARG A 102 -7.34 0.73 -1.62
N ALA A 103 -6.96 1.15 -0.42
CA ALA A 103 -6.21 2.39 -0.20
C ALA A 103 -4.69 2.18 -0.18
N VAL A 104 -4.19 1.08 0.39
CA VAL A 104 -2.76 0.91 0.72
C VAL A 104 -2.07 -0.03 -0.25
N LEU A 105 -2.63 -1.23 -0.46
CA LEU A 105 -1.99 -2.28 -1.25
C LEU A 105 -1.73 -1.92 -2.74
N PRO A 106 -2.59 -1.17 -3.45
CA PRO A 106 -2.38 -0.89 -4.88
C PRO A 106 -1.05 -0.21 -5.18
N LYS A 107 -0.58 0.68 -4.29
CA LYS A 107 0.74 1.32 -4.41
C LYS A 107 1.87 0.29 -4.47
N PHE A 108 1.82 -0.71 -3.61
CA PHE A 108 2.87 -1.72 -3.47
C PHE A 108 2.78 -2.80 -4.55
N TYR A 109 1.59 -3.13 -5.01
CA TYR A 109 1.42 -4.02 -6.15
C TYR A 109 1.87 -3.37 -7.46
N ALA A 110 1.46 -2.12 -7.71
CA ALA A 110 1.88 -1.36 -8.89
C ALA A 110 3.40 -1.22 -8.98
N ALA A 111 4.06 -0.97 -7.84
CA ALA A 111 5.52 -0.86 -7.77
C ALA A 111 6.26 -2.22 -7.93
N ASP A 112 5.53 -3.33 -8.03
CA ASP A 112 6.10 -4.67 -8.15
C ASP A 112 5.63 -5.44 -9.38
N LEU A 113 4.92 -4.80 -10.32
CA LEU A 113 4.47 -5.45 -11.55
C LEU A 113 5.65 -5.89 -12.43
N HIS A 114 5.57 -7.14 -12.90
CA HIS A 114 6.55 -7.73 -13.79
C HIS A 114 6.29 -7.29 -15.24
N PRO A 115 7.27 -6.68 -15.94
CA PRO A 115 7.02 -6.07 -17.24
C PRO A 115 6.70 -7.06 -18.36
N GLU A 116 7.36 -8.22 -18.43
CA GLU A 116 7.07 -9.19 -19.50
C GLU A 116 5.70 -9.87 -19.32
N SER A 117 5.39 -10.33 -18.11
CA SER A 117 4.05 -10.84 -17.78
C SER A 117 2.97 -9.79 -18.03
N TRP A 118 3.22 -8.53 -17.65
CA TRP A 118 2.29 -7.43 -17.91
C TRP A 118 2.09 -7.18 -19.40
N ARG A 119 3.14 -7.22 -20.22
CA ARG A 119 3.07 -7.07 -21.68
C ARG A 119 2.11 -8.09 -22.31
N VAL A 120 2.23 -9.36 -21.92
CA VAL A 120 1.35 -10.43 -22.42
C VAL A 120 -0.06 -10.27 -21.87
N PHE A 121 -0.18 -10.02 -20.56
CA PHE A 121 -1.46 -9.92 -19.88
C PHE A 121 -2.32 -8.76 -20.41
N GLN A 122 -1.72 -7.59 -20.64
CA GLN A 122 -2.42 -6.42 -21.16
C GLN A 122 -2.85 -6.59 -22.63
N ALA A 123 -2.10 -7.36 -23.42
CA ALA A 123 -2.42 -7.60 -24.82
C ALA A 123 -3.65 -8.49 -25.05
N CYS A 124 -4.04 -9.28 -24.04
CA CYS A 124 -5.20 -10.16 -24.12
C CYS A 124 -6.50 -9.40 -23.85
N GLY A 125 -7.57 -9.78 -24.57
CA GLY A 125 -8.89 -9.16 -24.47
C GLY A 125 -9.62 -9.50 -23.18
N ARG A 126 -9.51 -10.76 -22.74
CA ARG A 126 -10.08 -11.23 -21.47
C ARG A 126 -8.99 -11.66 -20.51
N ARG A 127 -9.02 -11.17 -19.27
CA ARG A 127 -7.93 -11.26 -18.31
C ARG A 127 -8.41 -11.86 -17.00
N CYS A 128 -7.91 -13.06 -16.69
CA CYS A 128 -8.19 -13.77 -15.46
C CYS A 128 -6.93 -13.86 -14.59
N VAL A 129 -7.08 -13.59 -13.30
CA VAL A 129 -6.01 -13.78 -12.32
C VAL A 129 -6.40 -14.89 -11.35
N LEU A 130 -5.49 -15.83 -11.11
CA LEU A 130 -5.71 -17.01 -10.28
C LEU A 130 -4.64 -17.08 -9.19
N THR A 131 -4.99 -16.82 -7.93
CA THR A 131 -4.00 -16.55 -6.87
C THR A 131 -4.29 -17.28 -5.57
N ALA A 132 -3.23 -17.70 -4.89
CA ALA A 132 -3.32 -18.24 -3.53
C ALA A 132 -3.69 -17.18 -2.49
N ASN A 133 -3.50 -15.89 -2.78
CA ASN A 133 -3.83 -14.81 -1.86
C ASN A 133 -5.35 -14.70 -1.64
N PRO A 134 -5.79 -14.22 -0.47
CA PRO A 134 -7.18 -13.90 -0.24
C PRO A 134 -7.73 -12.93 -1.28
N ARG A 135 -8.88 -13.24 -1.90
CA ARG A 135 -9.46 -12.42 -2.97
C ARG A 135 -9.64 -10.96 -2.53
N VAL A 136 -10.14 -10.76 -1.31
CA VAL A 136 -10.36 -9.44 -0.69
C VAL A 136 -9.11 -8.55 -0.65
N MET A 137 -7.91 -9.13 -0.63
CA MET A 137 -6.65 -8.36 -0.58
C MET A 137 -6.23 -7.82 -1.94
N VAL A 138 -6.56 -8.53 -3.02
CA VAL A 138 -5.96 -8.31 -4.34
C VAL A 138 -6.98 -7.78 -5.35
N GLU A 139 -8.26 -8.11 -5.18
CA GLU A 139 -9.30 -7.87 -6.19
C GLU A 139 -9.42 -6.41 -6.60
N ALA A 140 -9.35 -5.47 -5.63
CA ALA A 140 -9.38 -4.05 -5.91
C ALA A 140 -8.23 -3.60 -6.84
N PHE A 141 -7.00 -4.04 -6.55
CA PHE A 141 -5.86 -3.73 -7.41
C PHE A 141 -6.03 -4.36 -8.79
N LEU A 142 -6.40 -5.63 -8.84
CA LEU A 142 -6.47 -6.41 -10.08
C LEU A 142 -7.55 -5.86 -11.03
N ARG A 143 -8.74 -5.55 -10.52
CA ARG A 143 -9.82 -5.00 -11.34
C ARG A 143 -9.60 -3.53 -11.67
N ASP A 144 -9.35 -2.69 -10.67
CA ASP A 144 -9.41 -1.23 -10.86
C ASP A 144 -8.15 -0.63 -11.50
N TYR A 145 -6.99 -1.29 -11.38
CA TYR A 145 -5.70 -0.71 -11.81
C TYR A 145 -5.08 -1.43 -12.99
N ILE A 146 -5.22 -2.75 -13.08
CA ILE A 146 -4.63 -3.53 -14.18
C ILE A 146 -5.70 -4.16 -15.11
N GLY A 147 -6.98 -3.89 -14.85
CA GLY A 147 -8.08 -4.26 -15.73
C GLY A 147 -8.28 -5.76 -15.89
N ALA A 148 -8.20 -6.52 -14.79
CA ALA A 148 -8.60 -7.92 -14.75
C ALA A 148 -10.13 -8.03 -14.78
N ASP A 149 -10.66 -8.87 -15.68
CA ASP A 149 -12.10 -9.13 -15.79
C ASP A 149 -12.58 -10.11 -14.71
N MET A 150 -11.69 -11.04 -14.33
CA MET A 150 -11.99 -12.08 -13.36
C MET A 150 -10.82 -12.31 -12.40
N VAL A 151 -11.15 -12.45 -11.12
CA VAL A 151 -10.17 -12.72 -10.06
C VAL A 151 -10.65 -13.92 -9.26
N LEU A 152 -9.90 -15.01 -9.33
CA LEU A 152 -10.11 -16.24 -8.60
C LEU A 152 -9.05 -16.30 -7.48
N GLY A 153 -9.46 -15.99 -6.26
CA GLY A 153 -8.59 -15.96 -5.08
C GLY A 153 -9.06 -16.89 -3.97
N THR A 154 -8.24 -17.05 -2.94
CA THR A 154 -8.65 -17.81 -1.75
C THR A 154 -9.77 -17.06 -1.02
N GLU A 155 -10.84 -17.76 -0.66
CA GLU A 155 -11.98 -17.17 0.05
C GLU A 155 -11.83 -17.29 1.57
N LEU A 156 -12.16 -16.22 2.28
CA LEU A 156 -12.03 -16.15 3.74
C LEU A 156 -13.37 -16.39 4.45
N GLY A 157 -13.32 -17.09 5.57
CA GLY A 157 -14.45 -17.18 6.47
C GLY A 157 -14.68 -15.86 7.20
N THR A 158 -15.94 -15.45 7.30
CA THR A 158 -16.34 -14.25 8.04
C THR A 158 -17.46 -14.56 9.01
N TYR A 159 -17.42 -13.97 10.20
CA TYR A 159 -18.48 -14.06 11.20
C TYR A 159 -18.66 -12.71 11.90
N GLY A 160 -19.90 -12.21 11.96
CA GLY A 160 -20.21 -10.93 12.60
C GLY A 160 -19.43 -9.73 12.05
N GLY A 161 -19.19 -9.68 10.75
CA GLY A 161 -18.41 -8.60 10.09
C GLY A 161 -16.89 -8.67 10.34
N ARG A 162 -16.39 -9.77 10.92
CA ARG A 162 -14.96 -10.01 11.15
C ARG A 162 -14.46 -11.22 10.39
N ALA A 163 -13.21 -11.16 9.93
CA ALA A 163 -12.53 -12.30 9.36
C ALA A 163 -12.19 -13.30 10.47
N THR A 164 -12.51 -14.58 10.25
CA THR A 164 -12.22 -15.66 11.22
C THR A 164 -10.74 -16.02 11.25
N GLY A 165 -9.98 -15.63 10.21
CA GLY A 165 -8.61 -16.06 10.00
C GLY A 165 -8.49 -17.44 9.33
N PHE A 166 -9.62 -18.07 8.99
CA PHE A 166 -9.66 -19.36 8.30
C PHE A 166 -10.19 -19.22 6.88
N VAL A 167 -9.81 -20.16 6.01
CA VAL A 167 -10.21 -20.20 4.60
C VAL A 167 -11.46 -21.07 4.43
N LEU A 168 -12.34 -20.67 3.52
CA LEU A 168 -13.50 -21.46 3.13
C LEU A 168 -13.11 -22.58 2.16
N PRO A 169 -13.93 -23.64 2.01
CA PRO A 169 -13.73 -24.66 0.97
C PRO A 169 -13.66 -24.02 -0.43
N PRO A 170 -12.78 -24.52 -1.33
CA PRO A 170 -11.94 -25.72 -1.22
C PRO A 170 -10.63 -25.53 -0.44
N GLY A 171 -10.41 -24.35 0.15
CA GLY A 171 -9.19 -23.97 0.86
C GLY A 171 -8.35 -22.99 0.05
N VAL A 172 -7.03 -23.00 0.27
CA VAL A 172 -6.11 -22.11 -0.45
C VAL A 172 -6.01 -22.56 -1.91
N LEU A 173 -6.10 -21.61 -2.84
CA LEU A 173 -5.97 -21.87 -4.28
C LEU A 173 -4.51 -22.07 -4.69
N VAL A 174 -4.02 -23.29 -4.54
CA VAL A 174 -2.66 -23.73 -4.91
C VAL A 174 -2.76 -25.08 -5.64
N GLY A 175 -1.91 -25.33 -6.63
CA GLY A 175 -1.84 -26.63 -7.30
C GLY A 175 -3.17 -27.04 -7.93
N GLU A 176 -3.63 -28.24 -7.62
CA GLU A 176 -4.91 -28.77 -8.10
C GLU A 176 -6.12 -27.89 -7.76
N ASN A 177 -6.08 -27.12 -6.67
CA ASN A 177 -7.18 -26.21 -6.34
C ASN A 177 -7.25 -25.05 -7.34
N LYS A 178 -6.12 -24.56 -7.86
CA LYS A 178 -6.09 -23.58 -8.95
C LYS A 178 -6.72 -24.18 -10.21
N ALA A 179 -6.31 -25.38 -10.60
CA ALA A 179 -6.85 -26.07 -11.77
C ALA A 179 -8.38 -26.31 -11.65
N LYS A 180 -8.87 -26.75 -10.49
CA LYS A 180 -10.30 -26.93 -10.22
C LYS A 180 -11.08 -25.61 -10.27
N ALA A 181 -10.55 -24.53 -9.67
CA ALA A 181 -11.17 -23.21 -9.74
C ALA A 181 -11.26 -22.72 -11.19
N LEU A 182 -10.21 -22.95 -11.98
CA LEU A 182 -10.20 -22.60 -13.40
C LEU A 182 -11.25 -23.39 -14.21
N ARG A 183 -11.29 -24.71 -14.06
CA ARG A 183 -12.33 -25.55 -14.71
C ARG A 183 -13.74 -25.14 -14.31
N THR A 184 -13.95 -24.77 -13.05
CA THR A 184 -15.27 -24.30 -12.57
C THR A 184 -15.66 -22.99 -13.23
N ALA A 185 -14.71 -22.08 -13.45
CA ALA A 185 -14.97 -20.76 -14.02
C ALA A 185 -15.13 -20.75 -15.55
N PHE A 186 -14.41 -21.63 -16.26
CA PHE A 186 -14.40 -21.68 -17.73
C PHE A 186 -15.13 -22.89 -18.33
N GLY A 187 -15.55 -23.85 -17.50
CA GLY A 187 -16.16 -25.09 -17.95
C GLY A 187 -15.19 -25.88 -18.84
N GLU A 188 -15.69 -26.32 -19.99
CA GLU A 188 -14.90 -27.03 -21.01
C GLU A 188 -14.06 -26.10 -21.90
N THR A 189 -14.17 -24.78 -21.72
CA THR A 189 -13.42 -23.82 -22.54
C THR A 189 -11.99 -23.71 -22.03
N SER A 190 -11.00 -24.04 -22.85
CA SER A 190 -9.59 -23.84 -22.53
C SER A 190 -9.14 -22.41 -22.86
N PRO A 191 -8.73 -21.61 -21.87
CA PRO A 191 -8.12 -20.29 -22.10
C PRO A 191 -6.88 -20.42 -22.99
N GLU A 192 -6.61 -19.41 -23.79
CA GLU A 192 -5.53 -19.47 -24.78
C GLU A 192 -4.15 -19.40 -24.13
N VAL A 193 -3.97 -18.57 -23.08
CA VAL A 193 -2.66 -18.33 -22.48
C VAL A 193 -2.68 -18.54 -20.96
N GLY A 194 -1.79 -19.39 -20.45
CA GLY A 194 -1.52 -19.58 -19.03
C GLY A 194 -0.15 -19.04 -18.64
N LEU A 195 -0.06 -18.21 -17.59
CA LEU A 195 1.20 -17.68 -17.04
C LEU A 195 1.38 -18.14 -15.60
N GLY A 196 2.53 -18.71 -15.27
CA GLY A 196 2.90 -19.14 -13.92
C GLY A 196 4.40 -19.00 -13.64
N ASP A 197 4.82 -19.15 -12.39
CA ASP A 197 6.24 -19.02 -11.99
C ASP A 197 6.82 -20.30 -11.37
N ARG A 198 5.96 -21.26 -10.99
CA ARG A 198 6.33 -22.47 -10.24
C ARG A 198 5.65 -23.73 -10.75
N LYS A 199 6.17 -24.89 -10.32
CA LYS A 199 5.59 -26.20 -10.59
C LYS A 199 4.16 -26.35 -10.06
N THR A 200 3.81 -25.63 -9.00
CA THR A 200 2.46 -25.62 -8.44
C THR A 200 1.44 -24.92 -9.35
N ASP A 201 1.89 -24.22 -10.40
CA ASP A 201 1.03 -23.63 -11.42
C ASP A 201 0.80 -24.56 -12.63
N TYR A 202 1.66 -25.56 -12.82
CA TYR A 202 1.56 -26.49 -13.96
C TYR A 202 0.16 -27.09 -14.14
N PRO A 203 -0.56 -27.51 -13.08
CA PRO A 203 -1.89 -28.09 -13.24
C PRO A 203 -2.91 -27.18 -13.94
N PHE A 204 -2.89 -25.86 -13.70
CA PHE A 204 -3.81 -24.94 -14.38
C PHE A 204 -3.24 -24.48 -15.73
N MET A 205 -1.92 -24.33 -15.83
CA MET A 205 -1.28 -23.97 -17.10
C MET A 205 -1.51 -25.03 -18.17
N SER A 206 -1.50 -26.31 -17.80
CA SER A 206 -1.82 -27.42 -18.72
C SER A 206 -3.28 -27.46 -19.17
N LEU A 207 -4.18 -26.68 -18.56
CA LEU A 207 -5.57 -26.51 -19.02
C LEU A 207 -5.71 -25.40 -20.07
N CYS A 208 -4.67 -24.56 -20.19
CA CYS A 208 -4.60 -23.52 -21.20
C CYS A 208 -4.03 -24.11 -22.50
N GLN A 209 -4.35 -23.50 -23.64
CA GLN A 209 -3.84 -23.94 -24.94
C GLN A 209 -2.32 -23.75 -25.04
N GLU A 210 -1.83 -22.62 -24.53
CA GLU A 210 -0.41 -22.30 -24.40
C GLU A 210 -0.10 -21.96 -22.94
N GLY A 211 1.03 -22.44 -22.42
CA GLY A 211 1.51 -22.10 -21.08
C GLY A 211 2.92 -21.52 -21.12
N TYR A 212 3.19 -20.50 -20.31
CA TYR A 212 4.50 -19.86 -20.25
C TYR A 212 4.97 -19.64 -18.81
N MET A 213 6.27 -19.84 -18.60
CA MET A 213 6.91 -19.70 -17.30
C MET A 213 7.60 -18.35 -17.13
N VAL A 214 7.36 -17.70 -16.00
CA VAL A 214 8.02 -16.47 -15.60
C VAL A 214 9.27 -16.83 -14.77
N SER A 215 10.43 -16.46 -15.30
CA SER A 215 11.71 -16.82 -14.69
C SER A 215 12.03 -15.98 -13.45
N SER A 216 12.68 -16.56 -12.44
CA SER A 216 13.19 -15.83 -11.27
C SER A 216 14.46 -15.02 -11.53
N GLY A 217 15.08 -15.18 -12.70
CA GLY A 217 16.52 -14.96 -12.88
C GLY A 217 16.95 -13.54 -13.21
N GLY A 218 16.04 -12.65 -13.58
CA GLY A 218 16.37 -11.28 -13.96
C GLY A 218 15.93 -10.26 -12.92
N GLU A 219 16.85 -9.41 -12.44
CA GLU A 219 16.46 -8.15 -11.80
C GLU A 219 15.85 -7.22 -12.86
N VAL A 220 14.59 -7.46 -13.21
CA VAL A 220 13.87 -6.62 -14.15
C VAL A 220 13.26 -5.45 -13.39
N ALA A 221 13.44 -4.23 -13.94
CA ALA A 221 12.79 -3.05 -13.42
C ALA A 221 11.27 -3.21 -13.44
N PRO A 222 10.54 -2.72 -12.42
CA PRO A 222 9.08 -2.82 -12.42
C PRO A 222 8.49 -1.97 -13.54
N VAL A 223 7.25 -2.29 -13.92
CA VAL A 223 6.49 -1.47 -14.85
C VAL A 223 6.40 -0.02 -14.34
N SER A 224 6.66 0.94 -15.23
CA SER A 224 6.55 2.35 -14.90
C SER A 224 5.08 2.74 -14.64
N ARG A 225 4.82 3.56 -13.63
CA ARG A 225 3.46 3.88 -13.16
C ARG A 225 2.59 4.56 -14.21
N ASP A 226 3.21 5.32 -15.11
CA ASP A 226 2.64 5.98 -16.28
C ASP A 226 2.06 5.01 -17.32
N LYS A 227 2.47 3.73 -17.29
CA LYS A 227 1.94 2.69 -18.19
C LYS A 227 0.69 2.00 -17.65
N LEU A 228 0.27 2.30 -16.43
CA LEU A 228 -0.92 1.70 -15.83
C LEU A 228 -2.18 2.37 -16.37
N PRO A 229 -3.25 1.61 -16.69
CA PRO A 229 -4.54 2.14 -17.13
C PRO A 229 -5.10 3.22 -16.19
N LYS A 230 -4.89 3.04 -14.88
CA LYS A 230 -5.32 3.99 -13.83
C LYS A 230 -4.12 4.43 -13.01
N GLN A 231 -3.98 5.75 -12.83
CA GLN A 231 -2.95 6.29 -11.94
C GLN A 231 -3.24 5.91 -10.49
N VAL A 232 -2.22 5.35 -9.83
CA VAL A 232 -2.29 5.09 -8.39
C VAL A 232 -2.13 6.40 -7.65
N VAL A 233 -3.25 6.94 -7.16
CA VAL A 233 -3.25 8.07 -6.24
C VAL A 233 -2.79 7.55 -4.88
N PHE A 234 -1.78 8.21 -4.32
CA PHE A 234 -1.24 7.84 -3.01
C PHE A 234 -2.28 8.17 -1.93
N HIS A 235 -2.86 7.14 -1.33
CA HIS A 235 -3.55 7.26 -0.04
C HIS A 235 -2.56 6.98 1.09
N ASP A 236 -2.84 7.55 2.25
CA ASP A 236 -1.94 7.68 3.40
C ASP A 236 -1.67 6.32 4.09
N GLY A 237 -0.98 5.42 3.40
CA GLY A 237 -0.47 4.18 3.97
C GLY A 237 0.61 4.49 4.99
N ARG A 238 0.54 3.86 6.16
CA ARG A 238 1.40 4.18 7.31
C ARG A 238 2.86 3.78 7.08
N LEU A 239 3.09 2.82 6.19
CA LEU A 239 4.42 2.38 5.80
C LEU A 239 4.80 2.97 4.43
N VAL A 240 6.01 3.52 4.34
CA VAL A 240 6.52 4.08 3.09
C VAL A 240 7.05 2.99 2.16
N GLN A 241 7.70 1.97 2.73
CA GLN A 241 8.41 0.90 2.02
C GLN A 241 7.72 -0.45 2.16
N LYS A 242 7.87 -1.31 1.14
CA LYS A 242 7.38 -2.70 1.14
C LYS A 242 8.13 -3.48 2.25
N PRO A 243 7.44 -3.98 3.30
CA PRO A 243 8.11 -4.57 4.44
C PRO A 243 8.55 -6.00 4.13
N SER A 244 9.81 -6.17 3.71
CA SER A 244 10.47 -7.49 3.74
C SER A 244 10.49 -8.05 5.17
N PRO A 245 10.70 -9.36 5.40
CA PRO A 245 10.78 -9.90 6.76
C PRO A 245 11.78 -9.17 7.66
N VAL A 246 12.97 -8.85 7.13
CA VAL A 246 14.00 -8.08 7.87
C VAL A 246 13.53 -6.65 8.12
N THR A 247 12.97 -6.00 7.11
CA THR A 247 12.43 -4.64 7.24
C THR A 247 11.29 -4.57 8.26
N ALA A 248 10.39 -5.55 8.27
CA ALA A 248 9.30 -5.66 9.22
C ALA A 248 9.82 -5.85 10.65
N LEU A 249 10.85 -6.69 10.85
CA LEU A 249 11.52 -6.82 12.14
C LEU A 249 12.10 -5.48 12.61
N LEU A 250 12.82 -4.76 11.73
CA LEU A 250 13.37 -3.45 12.04
C LEU A 250 12.27 -2.43 12.38
N ILE A 251 11.14 -2.44 11.67
CA ILE A 251 9.98 -1.59 11.98
C ILE A 251 9.48 -1.85 13.40
N VAL A 252 9.28 -3.13 13.77
CA VAL A 252 8.78 -3.49 15.09
C VAL A 252 9.77 -3.15 16.21
N LEU A 253 11.07 -3.43 16.02
CA LEU A 253 12.11 -3.10 16.98
C LEU A 253 12.30 -1.57 17.13
N TRP A 254 12.13 -0.82 16.05
CA TRP A 254 12.25 0.63 16.07
C TRP A 254 11.04 1.32 16.69
N LEU A 255 9.86 0.70 16.67
CA LEU A 255 8.61 1.35 17.07
C LEU A 255 8.61 1.91 18.51
N PRO A 256 9.10 1.21 19.55
CA PRO A 256 9.19 1.75 20.90
C PRO A 256 10.13 2.97 20.99
N VAL A 257 11.29 2.90 20.33
CA VAL A 257 12.26 4.01 20.29
C VAL A 257 11.68 5.19 19.52
N GLY A 258 11.05 4.92 18.37
CA GLY A 258 10.37 5.90 17.55
C GLY A 258 9.22 6.59 18.27
N PHE A 259 8.47 5.86 19.11
CA PHE A 259 7.41 6.42 19.95
C PHE A 259 7.97 7.40 20.98
N LEU A 260 9.01 7.03 21.72
CA LEU A 260 9.68 7.92 22.67
C LEU A 260 10.23 9.17 21.97
N LEU A 261 10.86 8.99 20.81
CA LEU A 261 11.37 10.09 20.00
C LEU A 261 10.25 11.00 19.48
N ALA A 262 9.09 10.44 19.11
CA ALA A 262 7.91 11.20 18.72
C ALA A 262 7.39 12.05 19.89
N CYS A 263 7.30 11.50 21.11
CA CYS A 263 6.93 12.25 22.31
C CYS A 263 7.90 13.42 22.58
N LEU A 264 9.21 13.18 22.47
CA LEU A 264 10.22 14.24 22.63
C LEU A 264 10.08 15.34 21.57
N ARG A 265 9.78 14.98 20.31
CA ARG A 265 9.56 15.95 19.23
C ARG A 265 8.29 16.77 19.45
N ILE A 266 7.19 16.13 19.87
CA ILE A 266 5.94 16.83 20.21
C ILE A 266 6.18 17.78 21.39
N ALA A 267 6.86 17.32 22.44
CA ALA A 267 7.22 18.16 23.59
C ALA A 267 8.10 19.34 23.18
N ALA A 268 9.11 19.13 22.32
CA ALA A 268 9.94 20.20 21.80
C ALA A 268 9.13 21.25 21.04
N GLY A 269 8.18 20.83 20.20
CA GLY A 269 7.29 21.74 19.49
C GLY A 269 6.37 22.53 20.43
N ALA A 270 5.85 21.88 21.48
CA ALA A 270 4.86 22.48 22.38
C ALA A 270 5.49 23.39 23.46
N LEU A 271 6.70 23.06 23.93
CA LEU A 271 7.33 23.72 25.08
C LEU A 271 8.37 24.77 24.70
N LEU A 272 8.94 24.70 23.48
CA LEU A 272 9.99 25.63 23.07
C LEU A 272 9.43 26.76 22.18
N PRO A 273 9.99 27.98 22.27
CA PRO A 273 9.76 29.03 21.29
C PRO A 273 10.10 28.56 19.86
N MET A 274 9.28 28.93 18.87
CA MET A 274 9.43 28.51 17.47
C MET A 274 10.84 28.66 16.86
N PRO A 275 11.63 29.73 17.14
CA PRO A 275 13.01 29.82 16.66
C PRO A 275 13.93 28.70 17.19
N LEU A 276 13.67 28.20 18.40
CA LEU A 276 14.42 27.11 19.03
C LEU A 276 13.94 25.73 18.56
N VAL A 277 12.66 25.61 18.19
CA VAL A 277 12.07 24.35 17.68
C VAL A 277 12.85 23.83 16.47
N TYR A 278 13.29 24.70 15.56
CA TYR A 278 14.12 24.30 14.41
C TYR A 278 15.40 23.56 14.83
N TYR A 279 16.11 24.10 15.83
CA TYR A 279 17.34 23.50 16.35
C TYR A 279 17.07 22.24 17.17
N ALA A 280 16.00 22.23 17.97
CA ALA A 280 15.58 21.05 18.72
C ALA A 280 15.21 19.89 17.79
N PHE A 281 14.45 20.16 16.72
CA PHE A 281 14.14 19.19 15.67
C PHE A 281 15.42 18.65 15.01
N ARG A 282 16.39 19.52 14.70
CA ARG A 282 17.69 19.10 14.16
C ARG A 282 18.44 18.17 15.12
N ALA A 283 18.48 18.50 16.40
CA ALA A 283 19.11 17.66 17.43
C ALA A 283 18.39 16.31 17.61
N LEU A 284 17.06 16.30 17.48
CA LEU A 284 16.21 15.09 17.53
C LEU A 284 16.18 14.33 16.18
N GLY A 285 17.10 14.61 15.26
CA GLY A 285 17.26 13.88 14.00
C GLY A 285 16.29 14.26 12.89
N VAL A 286 15.61 15.40 12.98
CA VAL A 286 14.74 15.94 11.92
C VAL A 286 15.48 17.01 11.13
N ARG A 287 15.71 16.75 9.85
CA ARG A 287 16.42 17.69 8.97
C ARG A 287 15.42 18.53 8.18
N VAL A 288 15.23 19.78 8.59
CA VAL A 288 14.45 20.76 7.83
C VAL A 288 15.41 21.50 6.89
N THR A 289 15.14 21.45 5.59
CA THR A 289 15.93 22.16 4.57
C THR A 289 15.07 23.28 3.98
N VAL A 290 15.49 24.53 4.16
CA VAL A 290 14.82 25.70 3.60
C VAL A 290 15.53 26.10 2.31
N ARG A 291 14.78 26.22 1.22
CA ARG A 291 15.30 26.68 -0.08
C ARG A 291 14.69 28.04 -0.40
N GLY A 292 15.54 29.01 -0.74
CA GLY A 292 15.15 30.41 -0.95
C GLY A 292 15.13 31.21 0.36
N THR A 293 14.64 32.45 0.27
CA THR A 293 14.60 33.39 1.41
C THR A 293 13.21 33.38 2.04
N PRO A 294 13.08 33.00 3.33
CA PRO A 294 11.82 33.08 4.06
C PRO A 294 11.19 34.47 4.01
N PRO A 295 9.87 34.60 3.79
CA PRO A 295 9.21 35.90 3.82
C PRO A 295 9.29 36.53 5.23
N PRO A 296 9.45 37.87 5.31
CA PRO A 296 9.48 38.57 6.58
C PRO A 296 8.14 38.42 7.33
N PRO A 297 8.10 38.65 8.65
CA PRO A 297 6.86 38.67 9.42
C PRO A 297 5.91 39.77 8.91
N PRO A 298 4.58 39.56 8.99
CA PRO A 298 3.63 40.59 8.61
C PRO A 298 3.80 41.83 9.49
N ALA A 299 4.07 42.97 8.86
CA ALA A 299 4.20 44.26 9.53
C ALA A 299 2.83 44.93 9.62
N LYS A 300 2.17 44.80 10.79
CA LYS A 300 0.85 45.41 11.05
C LYS A 300 0.84 46.94 10.85
N SER A 301 1.97 47.61 11.00
CA SER A 301 2.14 49.06 10.82
C SER A 301 2.03 49.55 9.37
N LEU A 302 2.13 48.65 8.38
CA LEU A 302 2.13 48.98 6.95
C LEU A 302 0.82 48.59 6.23
N GLY A 303 -0.21 48.16 6.97
CA GLY A 303 -1.48 47.69 6.39
C GLY A 303 -1.39 46.34 5.67
N HIS A 304 -0.25 45.64 5.79
CA HIS A 304 -0.08 44.31 5.22
C HIS A 304 -0.84 43.27 6.04
N THR A 305 -1.75 42.56 5.39
CA THR A 305 -2.35 41.32 5.90
C THR A 305 -1.32 40.20 5.88
N GLY A 306 -1.51 39.19 6.72
CA GLY A 306 -0.69 37.98 6.74
C GLY A 306 -0.63 37.27 5.39
N VAL A 307 0.39 36.42 5.24
CA VAL A 307 0.59 35.61 4.04
C VAL A 307 -0.16 34.29 4.19
N LEU A 308 -0.87 33.90 3.14
CA LEU A 308 -1.47 32.57 3.02
C LEU A 308 -0.47 31.60 2.38
N PHE A 309 -0.02 30.62 3.16
CA PHE A 309 0.80 29.51 2.70
C PHE A 309 -0.08 28.34 2.27
N VAL A 310 0.21 27.77 1.10
CA VAL A 310 -0.53 26.63 0.55
C VAL A 310 0.37 25.41 0.56
N CYS A 311 0.02 24.41 1.38
CA CYS A 311 0.73 23.15 1.48
C CYS A 311 0.18 22.17 0.44
N SER A 312 1.08 21.53 -0.31
CA SER A 312 0.74 20.56 -1.37
C SER A 312 0.64 19.12 -0.87
N HIS A 313 1.08 18.84 0.36
CA HIS A 313 1.08 17.52 0.95
C HIS A 313 -0.03 17.40 2.02
N ARG A 314 -0.63 16.22 2.12
CA ARG A 314 -1.81 15.97 2.96
C ARG A 314 -1.41 15.56 4.38
N SER A 315 -0.56 16.35 5.05
CA SER A 315 -0.10 16.05 6.42
C SER A 315 -0.35 17.20 7.38
N LEU A 316 -0.78 16.84 8.60
CA LEU A 316 -0.87 17.76 9.74
C LEU A 316 0.49 18.30 10.19
N LEU A 317 1.60 17.68 9.76
CA LEU A 317 2.94 18.13 10.09
C LEU A 317 3.42 19.29 9.20
N ASP A 318 2.84 19.49 8.03
CA ASP A 318 3.30 20.50 7.08
C ASP A 318 3.29 21.92 7.68
N PRO A 319 2.20 22.39 8.34
CA PRO A 319 2.19 23.72 8.96
C PRO A 319 3.14 23.83 10.16
N ILE A 320 3.43 22.72 10.84
CA ILE A 320 4.41 22.68 11.94
C ILE A 320 5.82 22.89 11.40
N PHE A 321 6.19 22.20 10.32
CA PHE A 321 7.49 22.39 9.67
C PHE A 321 7.62 23.76 9.02
N LEU A 322 6.54 24.29 8.46
CA LEU A 322 6.50 25.67 7.98
C LEU A 322 6.79 26.66 9.12
N SER A 323 6.14 26.48 10.28
CA SER A 323 6.37 27.33 11.46
C SER A 323 7.81 27.26 11.96
N ALA A 324 8.39 26.05 12.01
CA ALA A 324 9.79 25.86 12.37
C ALA A 324 10.75 26.49 11.34
N ALA A 325 10.45 26.40 10.05
CA ALA A 325 11.25 27.00 8.98
C ALA A 325 11.22 28.53 8.98
N LEU A 326 10.07 29.13 9.31
CA LEU A 326 9.90 30.58 9.41
C LEU A 326 10.32 31.15 10.76
N GLY A 327 10.56 30.30 11.77
CA GLY A 327 10.88 30.70 13.14
C GLY A 327 9.73 31.40 13.87
N ARG A 328 8.49 31.28 13.38
CA ARG A 328 7.29 31.92 13.95
C ARG A 328 6.07 30.99 13.82
N PRO A 329 5.11 31.03 14.76
CA PRO A 329 3.94 30.17 14.70
C PRO A 329 3.03 30.59 13.54
N ILE A 330 2.65 29.63 12.70
CA ILE A 330 1.69 29.84 11.60
C ILE A 330 0.42 29.07 11.95
N ALA A 331 -0.72 29.77 12.02
CA ALA A 331 -1.99 29.10 12.25
C ALA A 331 -2.36 28.23 11.04
N ALA A 332 -3.01 27.09 11.28
CA ALA A 332 -3.40 26.17 10.22
C ALA A 332 -4.92 26.01 10.15
N VAL A 333 -5.51 26.23 8.99
CA VAL A 333 -6.90 25.83 8.72
C VAL A 333 -6.94 24.37 8.27
N THR A 334 -7.76 23.56 8.92
CA THR A 334 -7.76 22.11 8.73
C THR A 334 -9.18 21.55 8.68
N TYR A 335 -9.36 20.46 7.94
CA TYR A 335 -10.60 19.70 7.93
C TYR A 335 -10.52 18.55 8.93
N SER A 336 -11.52 18.44 9.79
CA SER A 336 -11.80 17.20 10.55
C SER A 336 -10.63 16.67 11.41
N VAL A 337 -9.87 17.57 12.04
CA VAL A 337 -8.80 17.21 12.99
C VAL A 337 -9.40 16.69 14.30
N SER A 338 -8.77 15.66 14.88
CA SER A 338 -9.21 15.10 16.16
C SER A 338 -8.91 16.06 17.30
N ARG A 339 -9.73 16.06 18.37
CA ARG A 339 -9.47 16.87 19.57
C ARG A 339 -8.11 16.58 20.20
N LEU A 340 -7.63 15.34 20.12
CA LEU A 340 -6.32 14.95 20.61
C LEU A 340 -5.21 15.61 19.77
N SER A 341 -5.35 15.59 18.44
CA SER A 341 -4.39 16.23 17.53
C SER A 341 -4.36 17.75 17.71
N GLU A 342 -5.51 18.38 17.96
CA GLU A 342 -5.62 19.80 18.30
C GLU A 342 -4.95 20.12 19.63
N PHE A 343 -5.16 19.30 20.67
CA PHE A 343 -4.52 19.46 21.98
C PHE A 343 -2.99 19.30 21.93
N LEU A 344 -2.49 18.36 21.13
CA LEU A 344 -1.04 18.12 20.97
C LEU A 344 -0.36 19.11 20.00
N SER A 345 -1.12 19.96 19.30
CA SER A 345 -0.59 20.85 18.28
C SER A 345 0.23 21.99 18.90
N PRO A 346 1.46 22.24 18.43
CA PRO A 346 2.26 23.38 18.86
C PRO A 346 1.81 24.72 18.25
N ILE A 347 0.83 24.67 17.33
CA ILE A 347 0.29 25.82 16.59
C ILE A 347 -1.23 25.88 16.71
N LYS A 348 -1.80 27.08 16.55
CA LYS A 348 -3.25 27.27 16.50
C LYS A 348 -3.83 26.56 15.27
N THR A 349 -4.73 25.62 15.50
CA THR A 349 -5.52 24.96 14.43
C THR A 349 -6.93 25.53 14.41
N VAL A 350 -7.45 25.84 13.22
CA VAL A 350 -8.82 26.35 13.04
C VAL A 350 -9.61 25.38 12.15
N PRO A 351 -10.75 24.83 12.61
CA PRO A 351 -11.53 23.91 11.82
C PRO A 351 -12.31 24.63 10.71
N LEU A 352 -12.30 24.05 9.51
CA LEU A 352 -13.14 24.49 8.39
C LEU A 352 -14.56 23.89 8.48
N THR A 353 -15.55 24.67 8.07
CA THR A 353 -16.98 24.33 8.17
C THR A 353 -17.55 23.64 6.93
N ARG A 354 -16.76 23.52 5.85
CA ARG A 354 -17.17 23.03 4.52
C ARG A 354 -18.24 23.90 3.86
N ASP A 355 -18.37 25.15 4.32
CA ASP A 355 -19.18 26.18 3.70
C ASP A 355 -18.21 27.23 3.13
N ARG A 356 -18.18 27.33 1.79
CA ARG A 356 -17.24 28.21 1.09
C ARG A 356 -17.34 29.67 1.53
N ALA A 357 -18.53 30.18 1.78
CA ALA A 357 -18.72 31.59 2.14
C ALA A 357 -18.26 31.86 3.57
N ARG A 358 -18.62 30.98 4.51
CA ARG A 358 -18.21 31.08 5.92
C ARG A 358 -16.71 30.89 6.08
N ASP A 359 -16.15 29.88 5.41
CA ASP A 359 -14.73 29.57 5.48
C ASP A 359 -13.89 30.70 4.85
N ALA A 360 -14.35 31.29 3.73
CA ALA A 360 -13.68 32.45 3.13
C ALA A 360 -13.71 33.69 4.04
N ALA A 361 -14.83 33.95 4.72
CA ALA A 361 -14.93 35.06 5.68
C ALA A 361 -14.00 34.83 6.88
N MET A 362 -13.98 33.63 7.44
CA MET A 362 -13.09 33.26 8.55
C MET A 362 -11.60 33.35 8.17
N ILE A 363 -11.21 32.86 7.00
CA ILE A 363 -9.84 32.97 6.50
C ILE A 363 -9.42 34.44 6.36
N LYS A 364 -10.31 35.31 5.86
CA LYS A 364 -10.03 36.75 5.75
C LYS A 364 -9.78 37.40 7.10
N GLU A 365 -10.54 37.04 8.14
CA GLU A 365 -10.32 37.56 9.49
C GLU A 365 -9.00 37.05 10.09
N LEU A 366 -8.69 35.76 9.94
CA LEU A 366 -7.41 35.20 10.42
C LEU A 366 -6.19 35.85 9.75
N LEU A 367 -6.28 36.16 8.46
CA LEU A 367 -5.22 36.85 7.72
C LEU A 367 -5.02 38.30 8.19
N LYS A 368 -5.99 38.92 8.86
CA LYS A 368 -5.77 40.21 9.54
C LYS A 368 -4.97 40.03 10.84
N GLU A 369 -5.11 38.90 11.51
CA GLU A 369 -4.39 38.58 12.75
C GLU A 369 -2.92 38.23 12.51
N GLY A 370 -2.63 37.46 11.44
CA GLY A 370 -1.30 37.00 11.07
C GLY A 370 -1.27 36.02 9.90
N ASP A 371 -0.14 35.33 9.72
CA ASP A 371 0.05 34.35 8.65
C ASP A 371 -0.80 33.09 8.87
N LEU A 372 -1.20 32.46 7.76
CA LEU A 372 -2.07 31.28 7.77
C LEU A 372 -1.56 30.22 6.80
N ALA A 373 -1.68 28.94 7.17
CA ALA A 373 -1.43 27.80 6.31
C ALA A 373 -2.73 27.05 5.99
N ILE A 374 -2.87 26.63 4.72
CA ILE A 374 -3.99 25.81 4.24
C ILE A 374 -3.48 24.61 3.44
N CYS A 375 -4.15 23.48 3.61
CA CYS A 375 -3.99 22.29 2.77
C CYS A 375 -5.27 22.14 1.92
N PRO A 376 -5.31 22.57 0.65
CA PRO A 376 -6.54 22.64 -0.16
C PRO A 376 -7.26 21.29 -0.29
N GLU A 377 -6.47 20.24 -0.41
CA GLU A 377 -6.91 18.85 -0.53
C GLU A 377 -7.30 18.21 0.81
N GLY A 378 -7.19 18.97 1.91
CA GLY A 378 -7.32 18.49 3.28
C GLY A 378 -6.05 17.82 3.81
N THR A 379 -6.09 17.54 5.11
CA THR A 379 -4.97 16.98 5.89
C THR A 379 -5.15 15.51 6.23
N THR A 380 -6.26 14.90 5.80
CA THR A 380 -6.57 13.48 6.01
C THR A 380 -7.26 12.92 4.77
N CYS A 381 -6.73 11.84 4.19
CA CYS A 381 -7.43 11.04 3.19
C CYS A 381 -8.47 10.17 3.89
N ARG A 382 -9.73 10.60 3.95
CA ARG A 382 -10.82 9.69 4.32
C ARG A 382 -11.41 9.09 3.05
N GLU A 383 -10.87 7.93 2.72
CA GLU A 383 -11.37 6.93 1.76
C GLU A 383 -11.41 7.36 0.28
N PRO A 384 -11.25 6.39 -0.67
CA PRO A 384 -11.51 6.62 -2.09
C PRO A 384 -12.99 6.82 -2.42
#